data_AF-A0A6M0K2W1-F1
#
_entry.id   AF-A0A6M0K2W1-F1
#
_cell.length_a   1.000
_cell.length_b   1.000
_cell.length_c   1.000
_cell.angle_alpha   90.00
_cell.angle_beta   90.00
_cell.angle_gamma   90.00
#
_symmetry.space_group_name_H-M   'P 1'
#
loop_
_entity.id
_entity.type
_entity.pdbx_description
1 polymer ?
#
loop_
_entity_poly.entity_id
_entity_poly.type
_entity_poly.pdbx_seq_one_letter_code
_entity_poly.pdbx_strand_id
1 'polypeptide(L)' 'RVSNRKLTCFNRFLGTLSTHFEEITNYFVGRHSSGFVEGLNNKLKVIKRRSYGMTNLKHLYQRVYLDLNGYRDFGVVC' A
#
# COMPACT_ATOMS: atom_id res chain seq x y z
N ARG A 1 25.55 0.26 31.64
CA ARG A 1 24.18 0.31 32.21
C ARG A 1 23.46 1.49 31.57
N VAL A 2 22.61 1.26 30.57
CA VAL A 2 21.85 2.35 29.93
C VAL A 2 20.81 2.83 30.95
N SER A 3 21.02 4.06 31.39
CA SER A 3 20.19 4.75 32.37
C SER A 3 18.75 4.91 31.85
N ASN A 4 17.83 4.80 32.79
CA ASN A 4 16.37 4.87 32.71
C ASN A 4 15.87 6.22 32.15
N ARG A 5 16.19 6.53 30.90
CA ARG A 5 15.59 7.65 30.17
C ARG A 5 14.22 7.18 29.69
N LYS A 6 13.14 7.83 30.15
CA LYS A 6 11.79 7.69 29.58
C LYS A 6 11.92 7.85 28.05
N LEU A 7 11.89 6.74 27.32
CA LEU A 7 11.97 6.69 25.87
C LEU A 7 10.62 7.15 25.29
N THR A 8 10.33 8.44 25.44
CA THR A 8 9.07 9.06 25.00
C THR A 8 8.91 9.05 23.48
N CYS A 9 9.99 8.85 22.72
CA CYS A 9 9.96 8.74 21.26
C CYS A 9 9.08 7.61 20.75
N PHE A 10 8.88 6.55 21.53
CA PHE A 10 8.02 5.43 21.16
C PHE A 10 6.56 5.62 21.57
N ASN A 11 6.20 6.66 22.33
CA ASN A 11 4.83 6.84 22.81
C ASN A 11 3.80 6.88 21.67
N ARG A 12 4.13 7.53 20.54
CA ARG A 12 3.26 7.55 19.35
C ARG A 12 3.14 6.16 18.70
N PHE A 13 4.25 5.44 18.61
CA PHE A 13 4.25 4.07 18.09
C PHE A 13 3.41 3.15 18.98
N LEU A 14 3.62 3.19 20.29
CA LEU A 14 2.86 2.41 21.27
C LEU A 14 1.37 2.76 21.24
N GLY A 15 1.02 4.04 21.09
CA GLY A 15 -0.38 4.45 20.89
C GLY A 15 -0.98 3.84 19.63
N THR A 16 -0.27 3.90 18.50
CA THR A 16 -0.72 3.29 17.24
C THR A 16 -0.85 1.77 17.36
N LEU A 17 0.13 1.12 17.99
CA LEU A 17 0.13 -0.32 18.22
C LEU A 17 -1.04 -0.75 19.09
N SER A 18 -1.34 0.00 20.16
CA SER A 18 -2.48 -0.26 21.04
C SER A 18 -3.81 -0.11 20.30
N THR A 19 -3.97 0.93 19.47
CA THR A 19 -5.20 1.17 18.70
C THR A 19 -5.48 0.04 17.70
N HIS A 20 -4.44 -0.49 17.06
CA HIS A 20 -4.57 -1.49 15.99
C HIS A 20 -4.26 -2.93 16.45
N PHE A 21 -4.12 -3.17 17.76
CA PHE A 21 -3.67 -4.47 18.29
C PHE A 21 -4.62 -5.62 17.92
N GLU A 22 -5.93 -5.37 17.96
CA GLU A 22 -6.96 -6.35 17.59
C GLU A 22 -6.87 -6.73 16.10
N GLU A 23 -6.70 -5.76 15.21
CA GLU A 23 -6.56 -5.99 13.77
C GLU A 23 -5.28 -6.78 13.45
N ILE A 24 -4.18 -6.44 14.14
CA ILE A 24 -2.89 -7.15 14.02
C ILE A 24 -3.01 -8.58 14.51
N THR A 25 -3.73 -8.83 15.60
CA THR A 25 -3.91 -10.21 16.12
C THR A 25 -4.83 -11.04 15.24
N ASN A 26 -5.90 -10.44 14.69
CA ASN A 26 -6.81 -11.07 13.73
C ASN A 26 -6.10 -11.52 12.44
N TYR A 27 -5.06 -10.79 12.01
CA TYR A 27 -4.22 -11.21 10.88
C TYR A 27 -3.62 -12.62 11.05
N PHE A 28 -3.25 -13.01 12.27
CA PHE A 28 -2.65 -14.33 12.52
C PHE A 28 -3.65 -15.50 12.41
N VAL A 29 -4.95 -15.21 12.49
CA VAL A 29 -6.02 -16.21 12.31
C VAL A 29 -6.23 -16.52 10.82
N GLY A 30 -6.30 -15.49 9.97
CA GLY A 30 -6.52 -15.65 8.52
C GLY A 30 -5.25 -15.84 7.67
N ARG A 31 -4.08 -15.42 8.18
CA ARG A 31 -2.76 -15.47 7.52
C ARG A 31 -2.77 -15.01 6.06
N HIS A 32 -3.42 -13.89 5.77
CA HIS A 32 -3.37 -13.30 4.44
C HIS A 32 -1.97 -12.76 4.15
N SER A 33 -1.40 -12.99 2.97
CA SER A 33 -0.12 -12.39 2.62
C SER A 33 -0.31 -10.94 2.16
N SER A 34 0.66 -10.08 2.48
CA SER A 34 0.73 -8.72 1.92
C SER A 34 1.09 -8.69 0.43
N GLY A 35 1.39 -9.84 -0.18
CA GLY A 35 1.95 -9.94 -1.53
C GLY A 35 1.08 -9.31 -2.62
N PHE A 36 -0.26 -9.44 -2.52
CA PHE A 36 -1.16 -8.75 -3.44
C PHE A 36 -1.07 -7.22 -3.30
N VAL A 37 -1.10 -6.73 -2.07
CA VAL A 37 -1.02 -5.29 -1.75
C VAL A 37 0.33 -4.72 -2.17
N GLU A 38 1.42 -5.43 -1.91
CA GLU A 38 2.78 -5.06 -2.33
C GLU A 38 2.93 -5.02 -3.85
N GLY A 39 2.42 -6.05 -4.54
CA GLY A 39 2.40 -6.11 -6.00
C GLY A 39 1.62 -4.94 -6.62
N LEU A 40 0.43 -4.65 -6.08
CA LEU A 40 -0.39 -3.52 -6.51
C LEU A 40 0.33 -2.17 -6.26
N ASN A 41 0.91 -1.98 -5.07
CA ASN A 41 1.64 -0.76 -4.73
C ASN A 41 2.84 -0.52 -5.66
N ASN A 42 3.59 -1.57 -5.99
CA ASN A 42 4.69 -1.47 -6.95
C ASN A 42 4.20 -1.08 -8.35
N LYS A 43 3.09 -1.68 -8.82
CA LYS A 43 2.50 -1.35 -10.12
C LYS A 43 2.02 0.10 -10.17
N LEU A 44 1.33 0.57 -9.14
CA LEU A 44 0.90 1.97 -9.01
C LEU A 44 2.07 2.94 -8.97
N LYS A 45 3.16 2.60 -8.26
CA LYS A 45 4.38 3.40 -8.21
C LYS A 45 5.00 3.57 -9.61
N VAL A 46 5.03 2.52 -10.43
CA VAL A 46 5.52 2.56 -11.81
C VAL A 46 4.58 3.37 -12.70
N ILE A 47 3.26 3.23 -12.57
CA ILE A 47 2.28 4.05 -13.31
C ILE A 47 2.48 5.53 -12.99
N LYS A 48 2.55 5.89 -11.70
CA LYS A 48 2.77 7.27 -11.26
C LYS A 48 4.07 7.87 -11.83
N ARG A 49 5.15 7.08 -11.91
CA ARG A 49 6.42 7.50 -12.53
C ARG A 49 6.29 7.76 -14.03
N ARG A 50 5.59 6.90 -14.77
CA ARG A 50 5.36 7.06 -16.22
C ARG A 50 4.38 8.20 -16.53
N SER A 51 3.47 8.50 -15.60
CA SER A 51 2.49 9.58 -15.68
C SER A 51 2.97 10.89 -15.07
N TYR A 52 4.27 11.05 -14.82
CA TYR A 52 4.82 12.28 -14.26
C TYR A 52 4.51 13.48 -15.19
N GLY A 53 3.99 14.57 -14.64
CA GLY A 53 3.53 15.74 -15.41
C GLY A 53 2.04 15.71 -15.79
N MET A 54 1.30 14.62 -15.53
CA MET A 54 -0.15 14.62 -15.63
C MET A 54 -0.77 15.44 -14.49
N THR A 55 -1.25 16.65 -14.79
CA THR A 55 -1.88 17.55 -13.82
C THR A 55 -3.33 17.20 -13.52
N ASN A 56 -4.00 16.51 -14.44
CA ASN A 56 -5.40 16.12 -14.29
C ASN A 56 -5.51 14.72 -13.64
N LEU A 57 -6.04 14.70 -12.43
CA LEU A 57 -6.22 13.49 -11.63
C LEU A 57 -7.18 12.48 -12.30
N LYS A 58 -8.17 12.95 -13.07
CA LYS A 58 -9.11 12.07 -13.79
C LYS A 58 -8.38 11.20 -14.82
N HIS A 59 -7.41 11.77 -15.54
CA HIS A 59 -6.61 11.03 -16.51
C HIS A 59 -5.64 10.06 -15.84
N LEU A 60 -5.11 10.41 -14.66
CA LEU A 60 -4.30 9.48 -13.88
C LEU A 60 -5.12 8.23 -13.48
N TYR A 61 -6.37 8.41 -13.02
CA TYR A 61 -7.24 7.27 -12.69
C TYR A 61 -7.60 6.42 -13.91
N GLN A 62 -7.91 7.04 -15.05
CA GLN A 62 -8.13 6.31 -16.30
C GLN A 62 -6.90 5.49 -16.68
N ARG A 63 -5.70 6.07 -16.56
CA ARG A 63 -4.46 5.37 -16.84
C ARG A 63 -4.21 4.19 -15.90
N VAL A 64 -4.46 4.37 -14.60
CA VAL A 64 -4.39 3.30 -13.62
C VAL A 64 -5.36 2.16 -13.98
N TYR A 65 -6.61 2.49 -14.33
CA TYR A 65 -7.59 1.49 -14.74
C TYR A 65 -7.13 0.70 -15.98
N LEU A 66 -6.66 1.39 -17.02
CA LEU A 66 -6.17 0.75 -18.24
C LEU A 66 -4.93 -0.11 -18.00
N ASP A 67 -3.97 0.37 -17.20
CA ASP A 67 -2.78 -0.43 -16.88
C ASP A 67 -3.15 -1.68 -16.06
N LEU A 68 -4.16 -1.61 -15.18
CA LEU A 68 -4.58 -2.74 -14.33
C LEU A 68 -5.49 -3.75 -15.06
N ASN A 69 -6.45 -3.27 -15.85
CA ASN A 69 -7.51 -4.09 -16.46
C ASN A 69 -7.43 -4.16 -17.98
N GLY A 70 -6.66 -3.28 -18.63
CA GLY A 70 -6.72 -3.12 -20.09
C GLY A 70 -6.31 -4.35 -20.89
N TYR A 71 -5.45 -5.22 -20.35
CA TYR A 71 -5.16 -6.51 -20.98
C TYR A 71 -6.33 -7.49 -20.92
N ARG A 72 -7.12 -7.47 -19.84
CA ARG A 72 -8.32 -8.31 -19.74
C ARG A 72 -9.45 -7.76 -20.62
N ASP A 73 -9.59 -6.44 -20.66
CA ASP A 73 -10.72 -5.79 -21.31
C ASP A 73 -10.48 -5.56 -22.82
N PHE A 74 -9.21 -5.46 -23.26
CA PHE A 74 -8.83 -5.11 -24.64
C PHE A 74 -7.66 -5.93 -25.20
N GLY A 75 -7.11 -6.89 -24.45
CA GLY A 75 -6.04 -7.73 -24.94
C GLY A 75 -6.55 -8.66 -26.04
N VAL A 76 -6.01 -8.52 -27.25
CA VAL A 76 -6.16 -9.55 -28.28
C VAL A 76 -5.37 -10.76 -27.80
N VAL A 77 -6.09 -11.84 -27.46
CA VAL A 77 -5.49 -13.16 -27.33
C VAL A 77 -5.03 -13.53 -28.72
N CYS A 78 -3.71 -13.51 -28.96
CA CYS A 78 -3.13 -14.20 -30.10
C CYS A 78 -3.21 -15.70 -29.89
#